data_AF-A0A6J7AQ62-F1
#
_entry.id   AF-A0A6J7AQ62-F1
#
_cell.length_a   1.000
_cell.length_b   1.000
_cell.length_c   1.000
_cell.angle_alpha   90.00
_cell.angle_beta   90.00
_cell.angle_gamma   90.00
#
_symmetry.space_group_name_H-M   'P 1'
#
loop_
_entity.id
_entity.type
_entity.pdbx_description
1 polymer ?
#
loop_
_entity_poly.entity_id
_entity_poly.type
_entity_poly.pdbx_seq_one_letter_code
_entity_poly.pdbx_strand_id
1 'polypeptide(L)'
;MIAFLDPKFPWYVARAAGLVAWCMCSASVIWGLLMSSRLIRRRGAPVWLLDLHRYLGTLAIVFTAVHLAGLWFDDYIDYGFRELFVPFTGEYRPVAVAWGIVSFYILVAIQLSSWFMRRLPRKIWHAIHLGSIPLTALATIHGFFAGADRGNLIVIWTAIALCAVMVFLTGSRVAARRTGRPRAARNAGSTNPDARAEGIERARDRLAARSLRIGHAVAEPRSNEQEPGLIEGLRRSRDLRDDVATIATGLQHLLDTPNLSLDPAQPAP
;
A
#
# COMPACT_ATOMS: atom_id res chain seq x y z
N MET A 1 36.62 -0.65 2.60
CA MET A 1 37.41 -1.04 3.79
C MET A 1 36.56 -1.31 5.05
N ILE A 2 35.21 -1.31 5.00
CA ILE A 2 34.36 -1.53 6.19
C ILE A 2 33.62 -2.90 6.18
N ALA A 3 33.50 -3.56 5.01
CA ALA A 3 32.89 -4.89 4.89
C ALA A 3 33.84 -6.07 5.15
N PHE A 4 35.13 -5.81 5.39
CA PHE A 4 36.19 -6.84 5.43
C PHE A 4 36.52 -7.37 6.84
N LEU A 5 35.75 -7.03 7.88
CA LEU A 5 36.11 -7.38 9.27
C LEU A 5 35.58 -8.75 9.72
N ASP A 6 34.57 -9.32 9.05
CA ASP A 6 34.09 -10.69 9.29
C ASP A 6 33.66 -11.32 7.95
N PRO A 7 34.25 -12.46 7.53
CA PRO A 7 33.84 -13.18 6.31
C PRO A 7 32.34 -13.53 6.25
N LYS A 8 31.66 -13.57 7.40
CA LYS A 8 30.22 -13.87 7.49
C LYS A 8 29.33 -12.64 7.33
N PHE A 9 29.89 -11.44 7.29
CA PHE A 9 29.10 -10.21 7.20
C PHE A 9 28.17 -10.17 5.97
N PRO A 10 28.63 -10.49 4.73
CA PRO A 10 27.76 -10.51 3.55
C PRO A 10 26.60 -11.50 3.69
N TRP A 11 26.86 -12.66 4.29
CA TRP A 11 25.85 -13.67 4.59
C TRP A 11 24.74 -13.15 5.52
N TYR A 12 25.10 -12.48 6.62
CA TYR A 12 24.12 -11.87 7.52
C TYR A 12 23.32 -10.76 6.84
N VAL A 13 23.97 -9.94 6.01
CA VAL A 13 23.31 -8.88 5.23
C VAL A 13 22.33 -9.48 4.23
N ALA A 14 22.74 -10.48 3.46
CA ALA A 14 21.87 -11.16 2.49
C ALA A 14 20.65 -11.74 3.19
N ARG A 15 20.85 -12.46 4.31
CA ARG A 15 19.76 -13.07 5.08
C ARG A 15 18.79 -12.05 5.66
N ALA A 16 19.29 -11.01 6.33
CA ALA A 16 18.45 -9.97 6.93
C ALA A 16 17.69 -9.18 5.85
N ALA A 17 18.36 -8.78 4.78
CA ALA A 17 17.75 -8.04 3.67
C ALA A 17 16.66 -8.86 2.98
N GLY A 18 16.85 -10.18 2.81
CA GLY A 18 15.85 -11.07 2.26
C GLY A 18 14.56 -11.13 3.10
N LEU A 19 14.70 -11.27 4.43
CA LEU A 19 13.55 -11.26 5.35
C LEU A 19 12.83 -9.91 5.35
N VAL A 20 13.58 -8.80 5.38
CA VAL A 20 12.99 -7.45 5.35
C VAL A 20 12.29 -7.19 4.02
N ALA A 21 12.89 -7.56 2.88
CA ALA A 21 12.27 -7.44 1.56
C ALA A 21 10.94 -8.19 1.50
N TRP A 22 10.92 -9.43 2.00
CA TRP A 22 9.71 -10.25 2.07
C TRP A 22 8.62 -9.63 2.96
N CYS A 23 8.99 -9.09 4.13
CA CYS A 23 8.08 -8.37 5.01
C CYS A 23 7.51 -7.10 4.34
N MET A 24 8.34 -6.27 3.72
CA MET A 24 7.91 -5.04 3.04
C MET A 24 7.00 -5.33 1.84
N CYS A 25 7.35 -6.34 1.04
CA CYS A 25 6.52 -6.81 -0.07
C CYS A 25 5.16 -7.29 0.43
N SER A 26 5.15 -8.11 1.48
CA SER A 26 3.92 -8.65 2.08
C SER A 26 3.04 -7.54 2.66
N ALA A 27 3.63 -6.61 3.40
CA ALA A 27 2.94 -5.44 3.93
C ALA A 27 2.34 -4.58 2.80
N SER A 28 3.09 -4.34 1.72
CA SER A 28 2.63 -3.59 0.56
C SER A 28 1.40 -4.23 -0.10
N VAL A 29 1.39 -5.56 -0.26
CA VAL A 29 0.25 -6.30 -0.82
C VAL A 29 -0.97 -6.25 0.10
N ILE A 30 -0.79 -6.50 1.39
CA ILE A 30 -1.87 -6.39 2.39
C ILE A 30 -2.46 -4.98 2.38
N TRP A 31 -1.61 -3.96 2.32
CA TRP A 31 -2.03 -2.57 2.26
C TRP A 31 -2.85 -2.27 1.00
N GLY A 32 -2.38 -2.71 -0.17
CA GLY A 32 -3.12 -2.58 -1.43
C GLY A 32 -4.48 -3.29 -1.39
N LEU A 33 -4.55 -4.48 -0.78
CA LEU A 33 -5.80 -5.20 -0.57
C LEU A 33 -6.76 -4.44 0.36
N LEU A 34 -6.26 -3.89 1.47
CA LEU A 34 -7.03 -3.06 2.41
C LEU A 34 -7.60 -1.81 1.74
N MET A 35 -6.75 -1.03 1.04
CA MET A 35 -7.18 0.16 0.29
C MET A 35 -8.28 -0.15 -0.72
N SER A 36 -8.24 -1.34 -1.32
CA SER A 36 -9.19 -1.78 -2.32
C SER A 36 -10.51 -2.32 -1.75
N SER A 37 -10.64 -2.40 -0.42
CA SER A 37 -11.84 -2.87 0.28
C SER A 37 -13.03 -1.92 0.11
N ARG A 38 -14.25 -2.46 0.12
CA ARG A 38 -15.48 -1.67 -0.03
C ARG A 38 -15.65 -0.62 1.06
N LEU A 39 -15.18 -0.92 2.28
CA LEU A 39 -15.36 -0.07 3.45
C LEU A 39 -14.54 1.21 3.34
N ILE A 40 -13.25 1.09 2.99
CA ILE A 40 -12.36 2.23 2.80
C ILE A 40 -12.78 3.06 1.59
N ARG A 41 -13.15 2.40 0.48
CA ARG A 41 -13.61 3.12 -0.72
C ARG A 41 -14.90 3.92 -0.53
N ARG A 42 -15.79 3.49 0.37
CA ARG A 42 -17.03 4.24 0.69
C ARG A 42 -16.76 5.49 1.52
N ARG A 43 -15.72 5.49 2.36
CA ARG A 43 -15.37 6.60 3.25
C ARG A 43 -14.39 7.60 2.61
N GLY A 44 -13.83 7.26 1.45
CA GLY A 44 -12.74 8.01 0.84
C GLY A 44 -11.41 7.62 1.47
N ALA A 45 -10.52 7.01 0.70
CA ALA A 45 -9.19 6.67 1.21
C ALA A 45 -8.35 7.95 1.33
N PRO A 46 -7.71 8.21 2.48
CA PRO A 46 -6.82 9.35 2.62
C PRO A 46 -5.58 9.19 1.73
N VAL A 47 -4.99 10.31 1.30
CA VAL A 47 -3.87 10.33 0.35
C VAL A 47 -2.64 9.59 0.89
N TRP A 48 -2.33 9.74 2.18
CA TRP A 48 -1.19 9.09 2.83
C TRP A 48 -1.21 7.55 2.72
N LEU A 49 -2.39 6.96 2.56
CA LEU A 49 -2.56 5.51 2.40
C LEU A 49 -1.88 5.02 1.12
N LEU A 50 -1.97 5.81 0.05
CA LEU A 50 -1.29 5.54 -1.22
C LEU A 50 0.21 5.79 -1.10
N ASP A 51 0.62 6.84 -0.39
CA ASP A 51 2.03 7.14 -0.19
C ASP A 51 2.74 6.03 0.58
N LEU A 52 2.10 5.48 1.62
CA LEU A 52 2.64 4.34 2.36
C LEU A 52 2.77 3.10 1.48
N HIS A 53 1.78 2.79 0.63
CA HIS A 53 1.89 1.66 -0.32
C HIS A 53 3.11 1.82 -1.25
N ARG A 54 3.33 3.03 -1.77
CA ARG A 54 4.46 3.35 -2.66
C ARG A 54 5.79 3.26 -1.92
N TYR A 55 5.84 3.73 -0.68
CA TYR A 55 7.02 3.63 0.17
C TYR A 55 7.38 2.18 0.48
N LEU A 56 6.41 1.35 0.90
CA LEU A 56 6.61 -0.08 1.15
C LEU A 56 7.07 -0.83 -0.11
N GLY A 57 6.48 -0.55 -1.26
CA GLY A 57 6.92 -1.13 -2.54
C GLY A 57 8.35 -0.74 -2.92
N THR A 58 8.72 0.52 -2.68
CA THR A 58 10.08 1.02 -2.93
C THR A 58 11.09 0.38 -1.97
N LEU A 59 10.75 0.23 -0.70
CA LEU A 59 11.60 -0.48 0.26
C LEU A 59 11.77 -1.95 -0.12
N ALA A 60 10.72 -2.62 -0.60
CA ALA A 60 10.83 -4.01 -1.04
C ALA A 60 11.89 -4.18 -2.15
N ILE A 61 11.88 -3.35 -3.20
CA ILE A 61 12.88 -3.43 -4.27
C ILE A 61 14.30 -3.05 -3.78
N VAL A 62 14.42 -2.07 -2.88
CA VAL A 62 15.72 -1.68 -2.29
C VAL A 62 16.31 -2.83 -1.48
N PHE A 63 15.53 -3.44 -0.58
CA PHE A 63 16.02 -4.57 0.21
C PHE A 63 16.25 -5.82 -0.63
N THR A 64 15.50 -6.04 -1.72
CA THR A 64 15.84 -7.09 -2.69
C THR A 64 17.18 -6.81 -3.37
N ALA A 65 17.50 -5.57 -3.73
CA ALA A 65 18.80 -5.22 -4.29
C ALA A 65 19.94 -5.44 -3.27
N VAL A 66 19.73 -5.08 -2.01
CA VAL A 66 20.69 -5.35 -0.92
C VAL A 66 20.85 -6.86 -0.70
N HIS A 67 19.76 -7.64 -0.78
CA HIS A 67 19.82 -9.10 -0.70
C HIS A 67 20.67 -9.70 -1.82
N LEU A 68 20.46 -9.29 -3.09
CA LEU A 68 21.25 -9.76 -4.22
C LEU A 68 22.72 -9.32 -4.13
N ALA A 69 22.99 -8.09 -3.68
CA ALA A 69 24.35 -7.62 -3.45
C ALA A 69 25.04 -8.43 -2.34
N GLY A 70 24.33 -8.74 -1.25
CA GLY A 70 24.83 -9.59 -0.18
C GLY A 70 25.18 -11.00 -0.68
N LEU A 71 24.35 -11.58 -1.55
CA LEU A 71 24.65 -12.88 -2.19
C LEU A 71 25.87 -12.82 -3.12
N TRP A 72 26.03 -11.72 -3.87
CA TRP A 72 27.19 -11.53 -4.75
C TRP A 72 28.51 -11.44 -3.97
N PHE A 73 28.48 -10.84 -2.78
CA PHE A 73 29.66 -10.69 -1.93
C PHE A 73 29.81 -11.81 -0.89
N ASP A 74 28.96 -12.84 -0.92
CA ASP A 74 29.05 -13.96 0.01
C ASP A 74 30.16 -14.94 -0.40
N ASP A 75 31.12 -15.14 0.48
CA ASP A 75 32.22 -16.10 0.26
C ASP A 75 31.79 -17.55 0.58
N TYR A 76 30.62 -17.76 1.21
CA TYR A 76 30.15 -19.09 1.58
C TYR A 76 29.51 -19.85 0.42
N ILE A 77 28.80 -19.15 -0.46
CA ILE A 77 28.24 -19.70 -1.70
C ILE A 77 28.60 -18.71 -2.81
N ASP A 78 29.54 -19.09 -3.67
CA ASP A 78 29.98 -18.27 -4.79
C ASP A 78 28.85 -18.19 -5.83
N TYR A 79 28.18 -17.03 -5.88
CA TYR A 79 27.11 -16.74 -6.84
C TYR A 79 27.63 -15.84 -7.95
N GLY A 80 27.81 -16.40 -9.14
CA GLY A 80 28.05 -15.65 -10.36
C GLY A 80 26.80 -14.93 -10.88
N PHE A 81 27.00 -13.99 -11.82
CA PHE A 81 25.91 -13.24 -12.45
C PHE A 81 24.82 -14.11 -13.06
N ARG A 82 25.19 -15.24 -13.64
CA ARG A 82 24.21 -16.16 -14.23
C ARG A 82 23.34 -16.80 -13.16
N GLU A 83 23.89 -17.15 -12.02
CA GLU A 83 23.15 -17.82 -10.95
C GLU A 83 22.18 -16.92 -10.20
N LEU A 84 22.43 -15.60 -10.19
CA LEU A 84 21.51 -14.63 -9.60
C LEU A 84 20.29 -14.34 -10.47
N PHE A 85 20.42 -14.46 -11.79
CA PHE A 85 19.38 -14.01 -12.72
C PHE A 85 18.82 -15.13 -13.61
N VAL A 86 19.52 -16.24 -13.81
CA VAL A 86 19.06 -17.34 -14.65
C VAL A 86 18.66 -18.53 -13.77
N PRO A 87 17.40 -19.00 -13.84
CA PRO A 87 16.97 -20.12 -13.02
C PRO A 87 17.71 -21.41 -13.40
N PHE A 88 17.94 -22.27 -12.41
CA PHE A 88 18.55 -23.60 -12.53
C PHE A 88 20.03 -23.65 -12.95
N THR A 89 20.76 -22.53 -12.96
CA THR A 89 22.19 -22.54 -13.31
C THR A 89 23.12 -22.83 -12.14
N GLY A 90 22.68 -22.59 -10.90
CA GLY A 90 23.48 -22.84 -9.69
C GLY A 90 23.26 -24.22 -9.08
N GLU A 91 24.26 -24.73 -8.38
CA GLU A 91 24.20 -26.03 -7.69
C GLU A 91 23.41 -25.97 -6.38
N TYR A 92 23.40 -24.80 -5.73
CA TYR A 92 22.70 -24.61 -4.45
C TYR A 92 21.18 -24.55 -4.65
N ARG A 93 20.48 -25.63 -4.27
CA ARG A 93 19.01 -25.72 -4.23
C ARG A 93 18.32 -25.06 -5.45
N PRO A 94 18.63 -25.51 -6.68
CA PRO A 94 18.30 -24.79 -7.92
C PRO A 94 16.81 -24.47 -8.08
N VAL A 95 15.93 -25.38 -7.65
CA VAL A 95 14.47 -25.18 -7.71
C VAL A 95 14.02 -24.07 -6.77
N ALA A 96 14.56 -24.03 -5.54
CA ALA A 96 14.21 -23.01 -4.55
C ALA A 96 14.71 -21.62 -4.98
N VAL A 97 15.91 -21.56 -5.55
CA VAL A 97 16.49 -20.32 -6.12
C VAL A 97 15.70 -19.84 -7.33
N ALA A 98 15.27 -20.76 -8.22
CA ALA A 98 14.44 -20.41 -9.38
C ALA A 98 13.14 -19.69 -8.98
N TRP A 99 12.48 -20.08 -7.88
CA TRP A 99 11.32 -19.36 -7.36
C TRP A 99 11.65 -17.93 -6.92
N GLY A 100 12.84 -17.69 -6.37
CA GLY A 100 13.33 -16.36 -6.02
C GLY A 100 13.57 -15.49 -7.25
N ILE A 101 14.19 -16.06 -8.29
CA ILE A 101 14.45 -15.37 -9.56
C ILE A 101 13.14 -14.99 -10.27
N VAL A 102 12.18 -15.92 -10.34
CA VAL A 102 10.84 -15.64 -10.90
C VAL A 102 10.13 -14.56 -10.10
N SER A 103 10.24 -14.60 -8.76
CA SER A 103 9.71 -13.54 -7.89
C SER A 103 10.35 -12.19 -8.20
N PHE A 104 11.68 -12.14 -8.32
CA PHE A 104 12.40 -10.92 -8.69
C PHE A 104 11.89 -10.33 -10.03
N TYR A 105 11.69 -11.16 -11.05
CA TYR A 105 11.14 -10.70 -12.33
C TYR A 105 9.73 -10.12 -12.21
N ILE A 106 8.86 -10.76 -11.44
CA ILE A 106 7.50 -10.25 -11.21
C ILE A 106 7.57 -8.92 -10.45
N LEU A 107 8.41 -8.82 -9.42
CA LEU A 107 8.60 -7.59 -8.64
C LEU A 107 9.06 -6.43 -9.55
N VAL A 108 10.07 -6.66 -10.37
CA VAL A 108 10.58 -5.66 -11.33
C VAL A 108 9.50 -5.26 -12.33
N ALA A 109 8.76 -6.22 -12.90
CA ALA A 109 7.67 -5.93 -13.82
C ALA A 109 6.57 -5.06 -13.17
N ILE A 110 6.20 -5.35 -11.93
CA ILE A 110 5.23 -4.56 -11.15
C ILE A 110 5.77 -3.15 -10.89
N GLN A 111 7.03 -3.03 -10.49
CA GLN A 111 7.63 -1.74 -10.15
C GLN A 111 7.74 -0.83 -11.38
N LEU A 112 8.28 -1.36 -12.48
CA LEU A 112 8.40 -0.62 -13.74
C LEU A 112 7.02 -0.23 -14.27
N SER A 113 6.08 -1.17 -14.35
CA SER A 113 4.73 -0.85 -14.83
C SER A 113 4.02 0.18 -13.96
N SER A 114 4.30 0.23 -12.66
CA SER A 114 3.73 1.22 -11.74
C SER A 114 4.34 2.62 -11.92
N TRP A 115 5.64 2.73 -12.19
CA TRP A 115 6.26 4.01 -12.57
C TRP A 115 5.74 4.54 -13.90
N PHE A 116 5.55 3.65 -14.88
CA PHE A 116 5.04 4.00 -16.21
C PHE A 116 3.51 3.93 -16.33
N MET A 117 2.79 3.83 -15.21
CA MET A 117 1.34 3.60 -15.19
C MET A 117 0.54 4.61 -16.02
N ARG A 118 0.99 5.87 -16.10
CA ARG A 118 0.30 6.91 -16.90
C ARG A 118 0.36 6.67 -18.41
N ARG A 119 1.31 5.85 -18.88
CA ARG A 119 1.51 5.50 -20.30
C ARG A 119 0.92 4.13 -20.66
N LEU A 120 0.40 3.38 -19.69
CA LEU A 120 -0.10 2.03 -19.89
C LEU A 120 -1.63 1.98 -19.85
N PRO A 121 -2.26 1.14 -20.69
CA PRO A 121 -3.68 0.87 -20.56
C PRO A 121 -3.99 0.33 -19.16
N ARG A 122 -5.03 0.89 -18.52
CA ARG A 122 -5.38 0.57 -17.12
C ARG A 122 -5.58 -0.93 -16.86
N LYS A 123 -6.10 -1.66 -17.86
CA LYS A 123 -6.32 -3.12 -17.78
C LYS A 123 -5.00 -3.89 -17.68
N ILE A 124 -4.01 -3.52 -18.50
CA ILE A 124 -2.70 -4.18 -18.54
C ILE A 124 -1.94 -3.91 -17.26
N TRP A 125 -1.86 -2.64 -16.85
CA TRP A 125 -1.23 -2.27 -15.58
C TRP A 125 -1.85 -3.04 -14.41
N HIS A 126 -3.19 -3.10 -14.35
CA HIS A 126 -3.86 -3.82 -13.26
C HIS A 126 -3.62 -5.33 -13.30
N ALA A 127 -3.51 -5.94 -14.49
CA ALA A 127 -3.17 -7.36 -14.63
C ALA A 127 -1.76 -7.66 -14.13
N ILE A 128 -0.77 -6.84 -14.52
CA ILE A 128 0.62 -6.95 -14.05
C ILE A 128 0.67 -6.75 -12.53
N HIS A 129 0.03 -5.69 -12.03
CA HIS A 129 0.01 -5.36 -10.61
C HIS A 129 -0.65 -6.46 -9.77
N LEU A 130 -1.64 -7.19 -10.31
CA LEU A 130 -2.23 -8.36 -9.63
C LEU A 130 -1.23 -9.52 -9.46
N GLY A 131 -0.15 -9.53 -10.26
CA GLY A 131 1.00 -10.41 -10.07
C GLY A 131 1.67 -10.26 -8.70
N SER A 132 1.35 -9.22 -7.93
CA SER A 132 1.86 -9.06 -6.56
C SER A 132 1.42 -10.18 -5.62
N ILE A 133 0.30 -10.85 -5.89
CA ILE A 133 -0.20 -11.98 -5.10
C ILE A 133 0.64 -13.25 -5.35
N PRO A 134 0.83 -13.73 -6.60
CA PRO A 134 1.74 -14.85 -6.83
C PRO A 134 3.19 -14.50 -6.47
N LEU A 135 3.62 -13.25 -6.62
CA LEU A 135 4.94 -12.78 -6.16
C LEU A 135 5.18 -13.11 -4.67
N THR A 136 4.26 -12.71 -3.78
CA THR A 136 4.44 -12.96 -2.34
C THR A 136 4.42 -14.44 -2.00
N ALA A 137 3.61 -15.25 -2.70
CA ALA A 137 3.60 -16.70 -2.54
C ALA A 137 4.94 -17.33 -2.95
N LEU A 138 5.45 -16.98 -4.14
CA LEU A 138 6.72 -17.49 -4.65
C LEU A 138 7.91 -17.03 -3.79
N ALA A 139 7.91 -15.78 -3.33
CA ALA A 139 8.94 -15.27 -2.42
C ALA A 139 8.91 -16.01 -1.06
N THR A 140 7.72 -16.36 -0.56
CA THR A 140 7.58 -17.17 0.66
C THR A 140 8.14 -18.58 0.43
N ILE A 141 7.76 -19.24 -0.67
CA ILE A 141 8.29 -20.56 -1.02
C ILE A 141 9.82 -20.51 -1.15
N HIS A 142 10.36 -19.52 -1.87
CA HIS A 142 11.80 -19.30 -1.97
C HIS A 142 12.45 -19.16 -0.59
N GLY A 143 11.93 -18.28 0.28
CA GLY A 143 12.48 -18.06 1.61
C GLY A 143 12.52 -19.30 2.50
N PHE A 144 11.47 -20.14 2.47
CA PHE A 144 11.41 -21.37 3.27
C PHE A 144 12.28 -22.50 2.72
N PHE A 145 12.37 -22.64 1.39
CA PHE A 145 13.10 -23.74 0.77
C PHE A 145 14.58 -23.41 0.51
N ALA A 146 14.94 -22.14 0.29
CA ALA A 146 16.32 -21.72 0.11
C ALA A 146 16.95 -21.22 1.42
N GLY A 147 16.19 -20.55 2.28
CA GLY A 147 16.70 -19.87 3.47
C GLY A 147 17.10 -20.78 4.63
N ALA A 148 17.98 -20.27 5.48
CA ALA A 148 18.40 -20.92 6.72
C ALA A 148 17.34 -20.83 7.85
N ASP A 149 16.35 -19.95 7.72
CA ASP A 149 15.35 -19.63 8.74
C ASP A 149 14.15 -20.58 8.83
N ARG A 150 14.14 -21.69 8.07
CA ARG A 150 12.98 -22.60 7.99
C ARG A 150 12.50 -23.17 9.34
N GLY A 151 13.38 -23.22 10.34
CA GLY A 151 13.07 -23.69 11.70
C GLY A 151 12.85 -22.57 12.72
N ASN A 152 13.01 -21.31 12.33
CA ASN A 152 12.83 -20.17 13.23
C ASN A 152 11.35 -19.91 13.46
N LEU A 153 10.88 -20.12 14.70
CA LEU A 153 9.47 -19.97 15.06
C LEU A 153 8.93 -18.57 14.77
N ILE A 154 9.74 -17.52 14.95
CA ILE A 154 9.31 -16.14 14.66
C ILE A 154 9.00 -15.99 13.17
N VAL A 155 9.87 -16.53 12.31
CA VAL A 155 9.68 -16.46 10.85
C VAL A 155 8.46 -17.28 10.43
N ILE A 156 8.28 -18.47 10.99
CA ILE A 156 7.12 -19.34 10.73
C ILE A 156 5.81 -18.64 11.11
N TRP A 157 5.70 -18.13 12.34
CA TRP A 157 4.48 -17.47 12.80
C TRP A 157 4.20 -16.18 12.04
N THR A 158 5.24 -15.42 11.70
CA THR A 158 5.10 -14.24 10.84
C THR A 158 4.57 -14.63 9.46
N ALA A 159 5.08 -15.70 8.86
CA ALA A 159 4.62 -16.17 7.56
C ALA A 159 3.16 -16.63 7.58
N ILE A 160 2.79 -17.41 8.61
CA ILE A 160 1.41 -17.86 8.82
C ILE A 160 0.48 -16.64 8.95
N ALA A 161 0.84 -15.67 9.78
CA ALA A 161 0.03 -14.47 10.00
C ALA A 161 -0.16 -13.66 8.71
N LEU A 162 0.93 -13.38 7.98
CA LEU A 162 0.88 -12.63 6.72
C LEU A 162 0.05 -13.36 5.65
N CYS A 163 0.28 -14.67 5.47
CA CYS A 163 -0.48 -15.49 4.55
C CYS A 163 -1.97 -15.55 4.91
N ALA A 164 -2.30 -15.73 6.20
CA ALA A 164 -3.69 -15.75 6.67
C ALA A 164 -4.42 -14.44 6.37
N VAL A 165 -3.77 -13.30 6.64
CA VAL A 165 -4.32 -11.97 6.33
C VAL A 165 -4.52 -11.80 4.82
N MET A 166 -3.54 -12.17 3.98
CA MET A 166 -3.68 -12.07 2.52
C MET A 166 -4.80 -12.95 1.98
N VAL A 167 -4.92 -14.19 2.44
CA VAL A 167 -5.97 -15.13 2.04
C VAL A 167 -7.34 -14.59 2.45
N PHE A 168 -7.47 -14.11 3.69
CA PHE A 168 -8.71 -13.52 4.20
C PHE A 168 -9.14 -12.28 3.38
N LEU A 169 -8.23 -11.35 3.14
CA LEU A 169 -8.52 -10.12 2.36
C LEU A 169 -8.83 -10.43 0.89
N THR A 170 -8.13 -11.38 0.29
CA THR A 170 -8.39 -11.81 -1.09
C THR A 170 -9.74 -12.53 -1.18
N GLY A 171 -10.03 -13.46 -0.26
CA GLY A 171 -11.28 -14.21 -0.18
C GLY A 171 -12.49 -13.30 0.02
N SER A 172 -12.41 -12.38 0.98
CA SER A 172 -13.49 -11.40 1.24
C SER A 172 -13.77 -10.50 0.03
N ARG A 173 -12.73 -10.12 -0.73
CA ARG A 173 -12.86 -9.37 -1.98
C ARG A 173 -13.58 -10.17 -3.07
N VAL A 174 -13.23 -11.44 -3.25
CA VAL A 174 -13.89 -12.33 -4.23
C VAL A 174 -15.34 -12.58 -3.84
N ALA A 175 -15.62 -12.84 -2.56
CA ALA A 175 -16.97 -13.01 -2.04
C ALA A 175 -17.84 -11.77 -2.25
N ALA A 176 -17.33 -10.57 -1.97
CA ALA A 176 -18.04 -9.31 -2.16
C ALA A 176 -18.40 -9.00 -3.62
N ARG A 177 -17.62 -9.52 -4.59
CA ARG A 177 -17.93 -9.43 -6.03
C ARG A 177 -19.08 -10.37 -6.41
N ARG A 178 -19.13 -11.57 -5.84
CA ARG A 178 -20.20 -12.56 -6.09
C ARG A 178 -21.55 -12.11 -5.53
N THR A 179 -21.58 -11.56 -4.31
CA THR A 179 -22.82 -11.10 -3.65
C THR A 179 -23.42 -9.81 -4.25
N GLY A 180 -22.65 -9.03 -5.02
CA GLY A 180 -23.16 -7.83 -5.71
C GLY A 180 -23.90 -8.11 -7.03
N ARG A 181 -23.82 -9.33 -7.55
CA ARG A 181 -24.33 -9.75 -8.87
C ARG A 181 -25.77 -10.34 -8.90
N PRO A 182 -26.45 -10.75 -7.79
CA PRO A 182 -27.78 -11.36 -7.87
C PRO A 182 -28.94 -10.38 -8.13
N ARG A 183 -28.83 -9.10 -7.74
CA ARG A 183 -29.99 -8.19 -7.73
C ARG A 183 -30.32 -7.57 -9.08
N ALA A 184 -29.33 -7.43 -9.98
CA ALA A 184 -29.56 -6.91 -11.33
C ALA A 184 -30.21 -7.95 -12.25
N ALA A 185 -29.82 -9.22 -12.14
CA ALA A 185 -30.44 -10.31 -12.91
C ALA A 185 -31.88 -10.62 -12.47
N ARG A 186 -32.18 -10.51 -11.16
CA ARG A 186 -33.55 -10.73 -10.64
C ARG A 186 -34.56 -9.66 -11.08
N ASN A 187 -34.11 -8.43 -11.32
CA ASN A 187 -34.97 -7.35 -11.83
C ASN A 187 -35.10 -7.38 -13.37
N ALA A 188 -34.13 -7.96 -14.09
CA ALA A 188 -34.20 -8.14 -15.53
C ALA A 188 -35.02 -9.36 -15.96
N GLY A 189 -35.25 -10.30 -15.03
CA GLY A 189 -35.99 -11.54 -15.27
C GLY A 189 -37.49 -11.50 -14.97
N SER A 190 -38.06 -10.37 -14.55
CA SER A 190 -39.53 -10.28 -14.47
C SER A 190 -40.10 -10.15 -15.89
N THR A 191 -40.46 -11.28 -16.49
CA THR A 191 -41.22 -11.36 -17.74
C THR A 191 -42.67 -10.89 -17.59
N ASN A 192 -43.10 -10.55 -16.36
CA ASN A 192 -44.42 -9.99 -16.09
C ASN A 192 -44.52 -8.53 -16.57
N PRO A 193 -45.35 -8.23 -17.58
CA PRO A 193 -45.57 -6.87 -18.10
C PRO A 193 -46.01 -5.88 -17.02
N ASP A 194 -46.80 -6.34 -16.05
CA ASP A 194 -47.37 -5.50 -14.99
C ASP A 194 -46.29 -5.05 -14.01
N ALA A 195 -45.37 -5.96 -13.65
CA ALA A 195 -44.23 -5.62 -12.79
C ALA A 195 -43.26 -4.63 -13.46
N ARG A 196 -43.17 -4.66 -14.80
CA ARG A 196 -42.39 -3.69 -15.58
C ARG A 196 -43.08 -2.33 -15.62
N ALA A 197 -44.40 -2.30 -15.81
CA ALA A 197 -45.20 -1.07 -15.79
C ALA A 197 -45.12 -0.38 -14.42
N GLU A 198 -45.33 -1.13 -13.33
CA GLU A 198 -45.17 -0.63 -11.96
C GLU A 198 -43.76 -0.10 -11.69
N GLY A 199 -42.72 -0.76 -12.23
CA GLY A 199 -41.34 -0.34 -12.09
C GLY A 199 -41.06 1.01 -12.77
N ILE A 200 -41.64 1.23 -13.95
CA ILE A 200 -41.54 2.48 -14.72
C ILE A 200 -42.32 3.59 -14.00
N GLU A 201 -43.51 3.31 -13.50
CA GLU A 201 -44.35 4.26 -12.78
C GLU A 201 -43.67 4.74 -11.48
N ARG A 202 -43.17 3.81 -10.66
CA ARG A 202 -42.38 4.15 -9.45
C ARG A 202 -41.12 4.95 -9.77
N ALA A 203 -40.48 4.71 -10.91
CA ALA A 203 -39.32 5.49 -11.35
C ALA A 203 -39.72 6.91 -11.78
N ARG A 204 -40.85 7.05 -12.47
CA ARG A 204 -41.45 8.34 -12.85
C ARG A 204 -41.81 9.16 -11.61
N ASP A 205 -42.44 8.55 -10.61
CA ASP A 205 -42.84 9.22 -9.37
C ASP A 205 -41.63 9.70 -8.57
N ARG A 206 -40.55 8.91 -8.53
CA ARG A 206 -39.29 9.31 -7.89
C ARG A 206 -38.62 10.48 -8.61
N LEU A 207 -38.67 10.49 -9.95
CA LEU A 207 -38.16 11.60 -10.74
C LEU A 207 -38.99 12.87 -10.54
N ALA A 208 -40.32 12.75 -10.50
CA ALA A 208 -41.23 13.85 -10.21
C ALA A 208 -41.04 14.41 -8.78
N ALA A 209 -40.91 13.53 -7.78
CA ALA A 209 -40.61 13.95 -6.41
C ALA A 209 -39.25 14.65 -6.31
N ARG A 210 -38.25 14.22 -7.10
CA ARG A 210 -36.93 14.84 -7.15
C ARG A 210 -36.91 16.17 -7.90
N SER A 211 -37.65 16.28 -9.00
CA SER A 211 -37.78 17.55 -9.75
C SER A 211 -38.53 18.59 -8.93
N LEU A 212 -39.55 18.20 -8.15
CA LEU A 212 -40.25 19.08 -7.20
C LEU A 212 -39.32 19.59 -6.09
N ARG A 213 -38.46 18.72 -5.53
CA ARG A 213 -37.45 19.15 -4.54
C ARG A 213 -36.41 20.12 -5.11
N ILE A 214 -35.98 19.90 -6.35
CA ILE A 214 -35.05 20.81 -7.05
C ILE A 214 -35.76 22.12 -7.39
N GLY A 215 -37.01 22.06 -7.85
CA GLY A 215 -37.84 23.23 -8.12
C GLY A 215 -38.07 24.07 -6.86
N HIS A 216 -38.37 23.45 -5.72
CA HIS A 216 -38.50 24.15 -4.44
C HIS A 216 -37.18 24.78 -3.97
N ALA A 217 -36.05 24.08 -4.14
CA ALA A 217 -34.73 24.62 -3.81
C ALA A 217 -34.28 25.77 -4.72
N VAL A 218 -34.87 25.89 -5.92
CA VAL A 218 -34.60 26.97 -6.89
C VAL A 218 -35.62 28.12 -6.76
N ALA A 219 -36.85 27.83 -6.34
CA ALA A 219 -37.94 28.79 -6.22
C ALA A 219 -38.03 29.48 -4.85
N GLU A 220 -37.34 29.00 -3.82
CA GLU A 220 -37.16 29.75 -2.58
C GLU A 220 -36.37 31.04 -2.88
N PRO A 221 -36.98 32.23 -2.78
CA PRO A 221 -36.21 33.45 -2.78
C PRO A 221 -35.36 33.37 -1.51
N ARG A 222 -34.05 33.57 -1.64
CA ARG A 222 -33.17 33.81 -0.49
C ARG A 222 -33.71 35.06 0.25
N SER A 223 -34.61 34.85 1.19
CA SER A 223 -35.03 35.86 2.14
C SER A 223 -33.79 36.24 2.92
N ASN A 224 -33.35 37.47 2.69
CA ASN A 224 -32.29 38.14 3.40
C ASN A 224 -32.64 38.19 4.89
N GLU A 225 -32.24 37.18 5.66
CA GLU A 225 -31.96 37.21 7.09
C GLU A 225 -31.41 35.82 7.51
N GLN A 226 -30.19 35.83 8.08
CA GLN A 226 -29.42 34.71 8.65
C GLN A 226 -28.58 33.83 7.70
N GLU A 227 -27.45 34.38 7.20
CA GLU A 227 -26.20 33.61 7.03
C GLU A 227 -25.19 33.96 8.14
N PRO A 228 -24.96 33.09 9.14
CA PRO A 228 -23.69 33.04 9.85
C PRO A 228 -22.81 31.99 9.15
N GLY A 229 -22.02 32.38 8.15
CA GLY A 229 -21.23 31.38 7.43
C GLY A 229 -20.01 31.88 6.66
N LEU A 230 -20.14 32.98 5.91
CA LEU A 230 -19.04 33.42 5.05
C LEU A 230 -18.10 34.41 5.75
N ILE A 231 -18.63 35.40 6.47
CA ILE A 231 -17.79 36.37 7.20
C ILE A 231 -17.14 35.71 8.43
N GLU A 232 -17.86 34.83 9.14
CA GLU A 232 -17.30 34.04 10.25
C GLU A 232 -16.22 33.05 9.76
N GLY A 233 -16.43 32.43 8.59
CA GLY A 233 -15.44 31.56 7.96
C GLY A 233 -14.19 32.32 7.50
N LEU A 234 -14.36 33.53 6.96
CA LEU A 234 -13.26 34.41 6.60
C LEU A 234 -12.51 34.94 7.82
N ARG A 235 -13.22 35.29 8.91
CA ARG A 235 -12.63 35.72 10.19
C ARG A 235 -11.84 34.60 10.85
N ARG A 236 -12.42 33.39 10.91
CA ARG A 236 -11.76 32.17 11.41
C ARG A 236 -10.54 31.79 10.58
N SER A 237 -10.59 31.98 9.25
CA SER A 237 -9.44 31.72 8.39
C SER A 237 -8.32 32.76 8.52
N ARG A 238 -8.64 33.96 9.03
CA ARG A 238 -7.68 35.02 9.33
C ARG A 238 -7.03 34.76 10.68
N ASP A 239 -7.83 34.46 11.71
CA ASP A 239 -7.33 34.04 13.03
C ASP A 239 -6.41 32.81 12.93
N LEU A 240 -6.77 31.80 12.11
CA LEU A 240 -5.91 30.63 11.89
C LEU A 240 -4.57 30.95 11.19
N ARG A 241 -4.52 31.99 10.35
CA ARG A 241 -3.25 32.42 9.73
C ARG A 241 -2.41 33.21 10.72
N ASP A 242 -3.04 34.04 11.54
CA ASP A 242 -2.38 34.85 12.56
C ASP A 242 -1.85 33.96 13.70
N ASP A 243 -2.56 32.90 14.08
CA ASP A 243 -2.12 31.87 15.02
C ASP A 243 -0.92 31.06 14.47
N VAL A 244 -0.96 30.64 13.20
CA VAL A 244 0.15 29.92 12.57
C VAL A 244 1.37 30.83 12.40
N ALA A 245 1.19 32.10 12.07
CA ALA A 245 2.29 33.07 12.01
C ALA A 245 2.90 33.31 13.39
N THR A 246 2.08 33.36 14.45
CA THR A 246 2.55 33.53 15.83
C THR A 246 3.31 32.29 16.32
N ILE A 247 2.82 31.08 16.01
CA ILE A 247 3.52 29.82 16.32
C ILE A 247 4.83 29.70 15.53
N ALA A 248 4.83 30.05 14.24
CA ALA A 248 6.04 30.02 13.41
C ALA A 248 7.09 31.02 13.93
N THR A 249 6.67 32.22 14.34
CA THR A 249 7.58 33.23 14.92
C THR A 249 8.13 32.79 16.29
N GLY A 250 7.30 32.16 17.13
CA GLY A 250 7.74 31.57 18.40
C GLY A 250 8.71 30.39 18.21
N LEU A 251 8.49 29.57 17.16
CA LEU A 251 9.39 28.47 16.82
C LEU A 251 10.73 28.99 16.26
N GLN A 252 10.69 30.06 15.46
CA GLN A 252 11.89 30.73 14.95
C GLN A 252 12.74 31.29 16.11
N HIS A 253 12.09 31.92 17.10
CA HIS A 253 12.77 32.43 18.29
C HIS A 253 13.38 31.32 19.16
N LEU A 254 12.77 30.13 19.21
CA LEU A 254 13.33 28.94 19.88
C LEU A 254 14.51 28.31 19.11
N LEU A 255 14.57 28.50 17.79
CA LEU A 255 15.68 28.03 16.95
C LEU A 255 16.83 29.04 16.89
N ASP A 256 16.54 30.33 17.07
CA ASP A 256 17.53 31.42 17.09
C ASP A 256 18.09 31.71 18.49
N THR A 257 17.61 31.06 19.56
CA THR A 257 18.27 31.14 20.87
C THR A 257 19.68 30.54 20.77
N PRO A 258 20.75 31.34 20.91
CA PRO A 258 22.10 30.82 20.83
C PRO A 258 22.34 29.93 22.06
N ASN A 259 22.66 28.67 21.75
CA ASN A 259 23.32 27.66 22.58
C ASN A 259 23.62 28.15 24.01
N LEU A 260 22.77 27.78 24.97
CA LEU A 260 23.10 27.84 26.40
C LEU A 260 24.30 26.91 26.60
N SER A 261 25.50 27.51 26.61
CA SER A 261 26.73 26.89 27.04
C SER A 261 26.50 26.30 28.43
N LEU A 262 26.45 24.97 28.50
CA LEU A 262 26.48 24.23 29.76
C LEU A 262 27.82 24.55 30.43
N ASP A 263 27.75 25.38 31.45
CA ASP A 263 28.87 25.69 32.35
C ASP A 263 29.23 24.42 33.12
N PRO A 264 30.47 23.89 33.03
CA PRO A 264 30.86 22.71 33.77
C PRO A 264 30.87 23.01 35.27
N ALA A 265 30.10 22.23 36.02
CA ALA A 265 29.93 22.32 37.46
C ALA A 265 31.27 22.50 38.20
N GLN A 266 31.38 23.58 38.96
CA GLN A 266 32.42 23.79 39.95
C GLN A 266 32.31 22.74 41.07
N PRO A 267 33.42 22.12 41.52
CA PRO A 267 33.41 21.28 42.71
C PRO A 267 33.33 22.17 43.96
N ALA A 268 32.39 21.86 44.85
CA ALA A 268 32.20 22.53 46.14
C ALA A 268 33.18 21.94 47.20
N PRO A 269 33.49 22.71 48.28
CA PRO A 269 34.68 22.54 49.12
C PRO A 269 34.69 21.34 50.07
#